data_AF-A0A5K0YGD0-F1
#
_entry.id   AF-A0A5K0YGD0-F1
#
_cell.length_a   1.000
_cell.length_b   1.000
_cell.length_c   1.000
_cell.angle_alpha   90.00
_cell.angle_beta   90.00
_cell.angle_gamma   90.00
#
_symmetry.space_group_name_H-M   'P 1'
#
loop_
_entity.id
_entity.type
_entity.pdbx_description
1 polymer ?
#
loop_
_entity_poly.entity_id
_entity_poly.type
_entity_poly.pdbx_seq_one_letter_code
_entity_poly.pdbx_strand_id
1 'polypeptide(L)'
;VASKVIGEVQALIIFPILPYTMLVIFFMFWFSAALHLFSSGQVLQNNCNSDCCSYDLKLNRVKCDGCCGYSVHYTPHIAAAIIFHLFGCYWATQFFIAFSSTAIAGSVASYYWASGETL
;
A
#
# COMPACT_ATOMS: atom_id res chain seq x y z
N VAL A 1 2.97 6.13 -38.54
CA VAL A 1 2.56 7.46 -38.03
C VAL A 1 2.65 7.51 -36.51
N ALA A 2 1.99 6.63 -35.75
CA ALA A 2 2.17 6.53 -34.29
C ALA A 2 3.63 6.27 -33.85
N SER A 3 4.38 5.45 -34.60
CA SER A 3 5.80 5.17 -34.34
C SER A 3 6.75 6.35 -34.56
N LYS A 4 6.36 7.36 -35.36
CA LYS A 4 7.20 8.55 -35.63
C LYS A 4 7.08 9.59 -34.51
N VAL A 5 5.91 9.67 -33.87
CA VAL A 5 5.65 10.53 -32.71
C VAL A 5 6.40 10.03 -31.46
N ILE A 6 6.57 8.71 -31.32
CA ILE A 6 7.34 8.09 -30.22
C ILE A 6 8.86 8.35 -30.36
N GLY A 7 9.35 8.58 -31.59
CA GLY A 7 10.76 8.84 -31.86
C GLY A 7 11.21 10.31 -31.73
N GLU A 8 10.31 11.27 -32.01
CA GLU A 8 10.63 12.72 -31.93
C GLU A 8 10.53 13.28 -30.51
N VAL A 9 9.64 12.72 -29.69
CA VAL A 9 9.52 13.15 -28.29
C VAL A 9 10.41 12.26 -27.43
N GLN A 10 11.72 12.51 -27.42
CA GLN A 10 12.68 11.78 -26.57
C GLN A 10 12.30 11.83 -25.07
N ALA A 11 11.51 12.82 -24.67
CA ALA A 11 10.89 12.92 -23.34
C ALA A 11 9.86 11.80 -23.06
N LEU A 12 9.21 11.21 -24.07
CA LEU A 12 8.17 10.18 -23.94
C LEU A 12 8.73 8.78 -23.62
N ILE A 13 10.03 8.54 -23.83
CA ILE A 13 10.71 7.29 -23.42
C ILE A 13 11.12 7.36 -21.93
N ILE A 14 11.48 8.54 -21.44
CA ILE A 14 11.77 8.78 -20.01
C ILE A 14 10.47 8.91 -19.20
N PHE A 15 9.39 9.38 -19.84
CA PHE A 15 8.11 9.65 -19.23
C PHE A 15 7.43 8.46 -18.55
N PRO A 16 7.47 7.21 -19.02
CA PRO A 16 6.93 6.07 -18.27
C PRO A 16 7.85 5.65 -17.10
N ILE A 17 9.18 5.77 -17.24
CA ILE A 17 10.12 5.31 -16.22
C ILE A 17 9.96 6.09 -14.91
N LEU A 18 9.78 7.41 -15.00
CA LEU A 18 9.64 8.28 -13.84
C LEU A 18 8.39 8.00 -12.97
N PRO A 19 7.15 7.94 -13.49
CA PRO A 19 5.96 7.60 -12.71
C PRO A 19 6.00 6.16 -12.21
N TYR A 20 6.55 5.21 -12.98
CA TYR A 20 6.68 3.83 -12.49
C TYR A 20 7.69 3.70 -11.34
N THR A 21 8.84 4.38 -11.41
CA THR A 21 9.82 4.39 -10.30
C THR A 21 9.25 5.07 -9.05
N MET A 22 8.54 6.18 -9.21
CA MET A 22 7.85 6.85 -8.10
C MET A 22 6.77 5.96 -7.48
N LEU A 23 6.01 5.22 -8.29
CA LEU A 23 5.04 4.23 -7.79
C LEU A 23 5.71 3.09 -7.01
N VAL A 24 6.84 2.56 -7.49
CA VAL A 24 7.57 1.50 -6.77
C VAL A 24 8.03 1.99 -5.40
N ILE A 25 8.62 3.19 -5.33
CA ILE A 25 9.06 3.79 -4.06
C ILE A 25 7.85 3.99 -3.14
N PHE A 26 6.74 4.52 -3.66
CA PHE A 26 5.51 4.69 -2.92
C PHE A 26 5.01 3.35 -2.35
N PHE A 27 4.98 2.28 -3.14
CA PHE A 27 4.53 0.96 -2.68
C PHE A 27 5.44 0.37 -1.59
N MET A 28 6.76 0.60 -1.68
CA MET A 28 7.70 0.16 -0.63
C MET A 28 7.37 0.81 0.72
N PHE A 29 7.20 2.13 0.75
CA PHE A 29 6.81 2.85 1.96
C PHE A 29 5.41 2.47 2.44
N TRP A 30 4.47 2.35 1.50
CA TRP A 30 3.10 2.00 1.79
C TRP A 30 2.98 0.61 2.43
N PHE A 31 3.68 -0.38 1.89
CA PHE A 31 3.67 -1.75 2.41
C PHE A 31 4.34 -1.82 3.79
N SER A 32 5.46 -1.12 3.98
CA SER A 32 6.12 -1.01 5.29
C SER A 32 5.17 -0.43 6.35
N ALA A 33 4.48 0.67 6.02
CA ALA A 33 3.51 1.28 6.91
C ALA A 33 2.31 0.37 7.18
N ALA A 34 1.81 -0.33 6.15
CA ALA A 34 0.70 -1.27 6.28
C ALA A 34 1.06 -2.40 7.26
N LEU A 35 2.23 -3.04 7.09
CA LEU A 35 2.70 -4.08 8.00
C LEU A 35 2.81 -3.58 9.44
N HIS A 36 3.35 -2.37 9.63
CA HIS A 36 3.45 -1.77 10.97
C HIS A 36 2.08 -1.54 11.61
N LEU A 37 1.10 -1.02 10.85
CA LEU A 37 -0.27 -0.81 11.31
C LEU A 37 -0.96 -2.12 11.68
N PHE A 38 -0.86 -3.16 10.84
CA PHE A 38 -1.43 -4.47 11.12
C PHE A 38 -0.77 -5.18 12.30
N SER A 39 0.53 -4.96 12.51
CA SER A 39 1.27 -5.51 13.65
C SER A 39 1.03 -4.77 14.97
N SER A 40 0.47 -3.56 14.94
CA SER A 40 0.25 -2.72 16.14
C SER A 40 -0.98 -3.13 16.98
N GLY A 41 -1.64 -4.23 16.64
CA GLY A 41 -2.76 -4.76 17.41
C GLY A 41 -2.34 -5.16 18.83
N GLN A 42 -3.22 -4.95 19.81
CA GLN A 42 -2.95 -5.35 21.19
C GLN A 42 -3.28 -6.84 21.36
N VAL A 43 -2.30 -7.62 21.82
CA VAL A 43 -2.50 -9.04 22.16
C VAL A 43 -3.02 -9.10 23.58
N LEU A 44 -4.34 -9.26 23.73
CA LEU A 44 -4.99 -9.38 25.02
C LEU A 44 -5.30 -10.86 25.29
N GLN A 45 -5.10 -11.28 26.54
CA GLN A 45 -5.57 -12.58 26.98
C GLN A 45 -7.10 -12.55 27.00
N ASN A 46 -7.74 -13.53 26.37
CA ASN A 46 -9.18 -13.60 26.35
C ASN A 46 -9.73 -13.82 27.78
N ASN A 47 -11.02 -13.57 28.00
CA ASN A 47 -11.63 -13.84 29.30
C ASN A 47 -12.13 -15.29 29.32
N CYS A 48 -11.39 -16.18 29.97
CA CYS A 48 -11.74 -17.60 30.06
C CYS A 48 -12.32 -17.94 31.43
N ASN A 49 -13.35 -18.78 31.43
CA ASN A 49 -13.81 -19.43 32.65
C ASN A 49 -12.73 -20.43 33.12
N SER A 50 -12.52 -20.57 34.42
CA SER A 50 -11.45 -21.38 35.04
C SER A 50 -11.62 -22.90 34.88
N ASP A 51 -12.54 -23.38 34.03
CA ASP A 51 -12.80 -24.80 33.77
C ASP A 51 -11.88 -25.39 32.69
N CYS A 52 -10.70 -24.79 32.46
CA CYS A 52 -9.76 -25.24 31.44
C CYS A 52 -8.44 -25.67 32.07
N CYS A 53 -7.96 -26.85 31.70
CA CYS A 53 -6.67 -27.39 32.14
C CYS A 53 -5.79 -27.67 30.91
N SER A 54 -4.57 -27.15 30.93
CA SER A 54 -3.56 -27.40 29.90
C SER A 54 -2.29 -27.99 30.51
N TYR A 55 -1.58 -28.81 29.75
CA TYR A 55 -0.32 -29.39 30.21
C TYR A 55 0.81 -28.39 30.02
N ASP A 56 1.44 -27.98 31.13
CA ASP A 56 2.59 -27.06 31.09
C ASP A 56 3.88 -27.88 30.97
N LEU A 57 4.49 -27.86 29.78
CA LEU A 57 5.75 -28.56 29.47
C LEU A 57 6.92 -28.07 30.33
N LYS A 58 6.90 -26.82 30.81
CA LYS A 58 7.99 -26.23 31.61
C LYS A 58 7.91 -26.64 33.07
N LEU A 59 6.70 -26.77 33.60
CA LEU A 59 6.43 -27.23 34.97
C LEU A 59 6.18 -28.75 35.06
N ASN A 60 6.13 -29.44 33.92
CA ASN A 60 5.87 -30.88 33.77
C ASN A 60 4.60 -31.34 34.52
N ARG A 61 3.57 -30.50 34.56
CA ARG A 61 2.31 -30.74 35.28
C ARG A 61 1.13 -30.10 34.56
N VAL A 62 -0.05 -30.63 34.80
CA VAL A 62 -1.30 -29.99 34.37
C VAL A 62 -1.53 -28.75 35.23
N LYS A 63 -1.72 -27.60 34.58
CA LYS A 63 -2.09 -26.33 35.24
C LYS A 63 -3.50 -25.96 34.75
N CYS A 64 -4.39 -25.66 35.69
CA CYS A 64 -5.77 -25.27 35.41
C CYS A 64 -6.01 -23.76 35.54
N ASP A 65 -4.94 -22.98 35.75
CA ASP A 65 -4.98 -21.53 35.82
C ASP A 65 -4.37 -20.91 34.56
N GLY A 66 -5.07 -19.94 33.98
CA GLY A 66 -4.56 -19.14 32.86
C GLY A 66 -4.56 -19.86 31.51
N CYS A 67 -5.38 -20.90 31.35
CA CYS A 67 -5.52 -21.66 30.10
C CYS A 67 -6.35 -20.92 29.04
N CYS A 68 -5.99 -19.66 28.79
CA CYS A 68 -6.73 -18.80 27.90
C CYS A 68 -5.90 -18.44 26.67
N GLY A 69 -6.54 -18.55 25.50
CA GLY A 69 -5.96 -18.07 24.26
C GLY A 69 -5.79 -16.55 24.27
N TYR A 70 -4.87 -16.07 23.44
CA TYR A 70 -4.70 -14.65 23.19
C TYR A 70 -5.48 -14.26 21.93
N SER A 71 -6.20 -13.15 21.99
CA SER A 71 -6.84 -12.54 20.82
C SER A 71 -6.18 -11.20 20.50
N VAL A 72 -6.05 -10.91 19.20
CA VAL A 72 -5.58 -9.61 18.75
C VAL A 72 -6.77 -8.67 18.72
N HIS A 73 -6.76 -7.68 19.61
CA HIS A 73 -7.74 -6.60 19.63
C HIS A 73 -7.17 -5.37 18.93
N TYR A 74 -7.83 -4.96 17.85
CA TYR A 74 -7.58 -3.68 17.21
C TYR A 74 -8.43 -2.61 17.87
N THR A 75 -7.79 -1.55 18.34
CA THR A 75 -8.48 -0.36 18.81
C THR A 75 -9.16 0.35 17.64
N PRO A 76 -10.25 1.11 17.88
CA PRO A 76 -11.00 1.77 16.81
C PRO A 76 -10.15 2.76 16.01
N HIS A 77 -9.17 3.41 16.65
CA HIS A 77 -8.26 4.33 15.97
C HIS A 77 -7.31 3.61 15.01
N ILE A 78 -6.79 2.41 15.36
CA ILE A 78 -5.94 1.61 14.47
C ILE A 78 -6.77 1.07 13.31
N ALA A 79 -7.98 0.57 13.59
CA ALA A 79 -8.89 0.10 12.55
C ALA A 79 -9.24 1.20 11.53
N ALA A 80 -9.54 2.42 12.00
CA ALA A 80 -9.79 3.56 11.12
C ALA A 80 -8.54 3.95 10.31
N ALA A 81 -7.36 3.93 10.93
CA ALA A 81 -6.10 4.19 10.24
C ALA A 81 -5.79 3.14 9.16
N ILE A 82 -6.08 1.85 9.40
CA ILE A 82 -5.95 0.79 8.40
C ILE A 82 -6.85 1.07 7.20
N ILE A 83 -8.13 1.38 7.42
CA ILE A 83 -9.08 1.68 6.33
C ILE A 83 -8.62 2.89 5.52
N PHE A 84 -8.22 3.96 6.21
CA PHE A 84 -7.69 5.16 5.56
C PHE A 84 -6.43 4.86 4.75
N HIS A 85 -5.54 4.01 5.26
CA HIS A 85 -4.30 3.61 4.58
C HIS A 85 -4.57 2.79 3.30
N LEU A 86 -5.56 1.90 3.33
CA LEU A 86 -6.01 1.14 2.15
C LEU A 86 -6.66 2.05 1.11
N PHE A 87 -7.58 2.92 1.53
CA PHE A 87 -8.22 3.88 0.64
C PHE A 87 -7.22 4.88 0.05
N GLY A 88 -6.27 5.34 0.87
CA GLY A 88 -5.18 6.21 0.45
C GLY A 88 -4.30 5.57 -0.63
N CYS A 89 -4.06 4.25 -0.56
CA CYS A 89 -3.36 3.53 -1.62
C CYS A 89 -4.09 3.63 -2.96
N TYR A 90 -5.39 3.29 -2.95
CA TYR A 90 -6.22 3.35 -4.14
C TYR A 90 -6.20 4.76 -4.73
N TRP A 91 -6.45 5.77 -3.90
CA TRP A 91 -6.48 7.16 -4.34
C TRP A 91 -5.14 7.63 -4.92
N ALA A 92 -4.01 7.33 -4.26
CA ALA A 92 -2.68 7.70 -4.73
C ALA A 92 -2.37 7.05 -6.09
N THR A 93 -2.67 5.76 -6.26
CA THR A 93 -2.45 5.07 -7.55
C THR A 93 -3.28 5.69 -8.67
N GLN A 94 -4.55 6.03 -8.43
CA GLN A 94 -5.40 6.70 -9.42
C GLN A 94 -4.85 8.08 -9.79
N PHE A 95 -4.35 8.84 -8.80
CA PHE A 95 -3.72 10.14 -9.05
C PHE A 95 -2.51 10.01 -9.97
N PHE A 96 -1.60 9.07 -9.70
CA PHE A 96 -0.41 8.85 -10.55
C PHE A 96 -0.78 8.42 -11.97
N ILE A 97 -1.79 7.55 -12.14
CA ILE A 97 -2.27 7.11 -13.45
C ILE A 97 -2.86 8.30 -14.22
N ALA A 98 -3.78 9.05 -13.60
CA ALA A 98 -4.45 10.18 -14.23
C ALA A 98 -3.48 11.32 -14.56
N PHE A 99 -2.51 11.59 -13.68
CA PHE A 99 -1.46 12.56 -13.93
C PHE A 99 -0.60 12.15 -15.13
N SER A 100 -0.19 10.88 -15.18
CA SER A 100 0.61 10.35 -16.29
C SER A 100 -0.16 10.41 -17.62
N SER A 101 -1.44 10.04 -17.64
CA SER A 101 -2.26 10.12 -18.85
C SER A 101 -2.47 11.56 -19.31
N THR A 102 -2.64 12.50 -18.37
CA THR A 102 -2.83 13.92 -18.68
C THR A 102 -1.57 14.53 -19.29
N ALA A 103 -0.40 14.21 -18.74
CA ALA A 103 0.86 14.68 -19.28
C ALA A 103 1.16 14.09 -20.67
N ILE A 104 0.86 12.80 -20.91
CA ILE A 104 0.97 12.20 -22.24
C ILE A 104 0.01 12.90 -23.22
N ALA A 105 -1.26 13.07 -22.84
CA ALA A 105 -2.25 13.74 -23.67
C ALA A 105 -1.85 15.19 -23.99
N GLY A 106 -1.32 15.92 -23.01
CA GLY A 106 -0.79 17.27 -23.18
C GLY A 106 0.38 17.31 -24.17
N SER A 107 1.34 16.40 -24.04
CA SER A 107 2.49 16.32 -24.95
C SER A 107 2.07 16.07 -26.41
N VAL A 108 1.08 15.18 -26.61
CA VAL A 108 0.53 14.87 -27.93
C VAL A 108 -0.24 16.07 -28.49
N ALA A 109 -1.05 16.73 -27.68
CA ALA A 109 -1.75 17.95 -28.10
C ALA A 109 -0.77 19.05 -28.52
N SER A 110 0.27 19.31 -27.74
CA SER A 110 1.32 20.28 -28.10
C SER A 110 2.01 19.93 -29.42
N TYR A 111 2.33 18.66 -29.66
CA TYR A 111 2.93 18.22 -30.92
C TYR A 111 2.03 18.48 -32.14
N TYR A 112 0.74 18.17 -32.04
CA TYR A 112 -0.20 18.39 -33.14
C TYR A 112 -0.49 19.88 -33.40
N TRP A 113 -0.58 20.70 -32.35
CA TRP A 113 -0.90 22.12 -32.47
C TRP A 113 0.32 23.01 -32.78
N ALA A 114 1.54 22.52 -32.61
CA ALA A 114 2.78 23.23 -32.96
C ALA A 114 3.22 23.07 -34.44
N SER A 115 2.42 22.39 -35.28
CA SER A 115 2.64 22.32 -36.74
C SER A 115 4.04 21.90 -37.20
N GLY A 116 4.79 21.11 -36.41
CA GLY A 116 6.11 20.61 -36.80
C GLY A 116 7.25 21.64 -36.79
N GLU A 117 7.06 22.84 -36.24
CA GLU A 117 8.18 23.75 -35.98
C GLU A 117 8.88 23.33 -34.69
N THR A 118 9.94 22.54 -34.85
CA THR A 118 10.93 22.28 -33.81
C THR A 118 11.58 23.61 -33.44
N LEU A 119 11.38 24.08 -32.20
CA LEU A 119 12.29 25.05 -31.59
C LEU A 119 13.67 24.40 -31.40
#